data_AF-A0A2M7E5E5-F1
#
_entry.id   AF-A0A2M7E5E5-F1
#
_cell.length_a   1.000
_cell.length_b   1.000
_cell.length_c   1.000
_cell.angle_alpha   90.00
_cell.angle_beta   90.00
_cell.angle_gamma   90.00
#
_symmetry.space_group_name_H-M   'P 1'
#
loop_
_entity.id
_entity.type
_entity.pdbx_description
1 polymer ?
#
loop_
_entity_poly.entity_id
_entity_poly.type
_entity_poly.pdbx_seq_one_letter_code
_entity_poly.pdbx_strand_id
1 'polypeptide(L)'
;MKKIKFTKLSSIVKNLNLSYEEELGEMIIPEEGGVIAVEALSHEGKNNAFEHLSGRLGKLFQKDIIPAVLGQRKALKEYSGKIPNVINPGDELYFLCESGLVGEIQGFNESWG
;
A
#
# COMPACT_ATOMS: atom_id res chain seq x y z
N MET A 1 20.99 -9.29 -4.35
CA MET A 1 19.91 -8.37 -3.95
C MET A 1 19.28 -7.78 -5.21
N LYS A 2 17.95 -7.72 -5.29
CA LYS A 2 17.21 -7.27 -6.47
C LYS A 2 16.91 -5.78 -6.34
N LYS A 3 17.28 -4.97 -7.33
CA LYS A 3 16.95 -3.54 -7.35
C LYS A 3 15.51 -3.31 -7.79
N ILE A 4 14.84 -2.33 -7.19
CA ILE A 4 13.51 -1.87 -7.57
C ILE A 4 13.58 -0.38 -7.91
N LYS A 5 12.74 0.06 -8.85
CA LYS A 5 12.52 1.46 -9.15
C LYS A 5 11.07 1.81 -8.88
N PHE A 6 10.83 2.63 -7.86
CA PHE A 6 9.52 3.15 -7.57
C PHE A 6 9.14 4.20 -8.62
N THR A 7 7.86 4.25 -8.97
CA THR A 7 7.30 5.32 -9.81
C THR A 7 6.77 6.46 -8.94
N LYS A 8 6.36 6.16 -7.70
CA LYS A 8 5.83 7.11 -6.73
C LYS A 8 6.24 6.73 -5.31
N LEU A 9 6.33 7.73 -4.44
CA LEU A 9 6.58 7.56 -3.01
C LEU A 9 5.37 8.06 -2.22
N SER A 10 4.89 7.20 -1.33
CA SER A 10 3.69 7.38 -0.52
C SER A 10 4.00 8.20 0.73
N SER A 11 3.03 8.97 1.25
CA SER A 11 3.24 9.83 2.42
C SER A 11 3.59 9.05 3.69
N ILE A 12 3.12 7.80 3.81
CA ILE A 12 3.34 6.96 5.00
C ILE A 12 4.82 6.62 5.23
N VAL A 13 5.64 6.61 4.17
CA VAL A 13 7.08 6.32 4.26
C VAL A 13 7.96 7.57 4.41
N LYS A 14 7.38 8.76 4.62
CA LYS A 14 8.12 10.04 4.65
C LYS A 14 9.30 10.09 5.61
N ASN A 15 9.23 9.35 6.73
CA ASN A 15 10.26 9.35 7.76
C ASN A 15 11.34 8.27 7.55
N LEU A 16 11.24 7.48 6.48
CA LEU A 16 12.17 6.38 6.18
C LEU A 16 13.30 6.79 5.23
N ASN A 17 13.31 8.04 4.74
CA ASN A 17 14.31 8.54 3.79
C ASN A 17 14.51 7.66 2.54
N LEU A 18 13.44 7.00 2.08
CA LEU A 18 13.49 6.16 0.88
C LEU A 18 13.74 6.99 -0.38
N SER A 19 14.56 6.44 -1.26
CA SER A 19 14.82 6.91 -2.61
C SER A 19 13.85 6.27 -3.61
N TYR A 20 13.83 6.77 -4.84
CA TYR A 20 13.08 6.15 -5.94
C TYR A 20 13.73 4.85 -6.45
N GLU A 21 14.97 4.58 -6.08
CA GLU A 21 15.68 3.34 -6.41
C GLU A 21 16.20 2.74 -5.11
N GLU A 22 15.79 1.50 -4.81
CA GLU A 22 16.09 0.81 -3.56
C GLU A 22 16.46 -0.66 -3.84
N GLU A 23 16.99 -1.34 -2.82
CA GLU A 23 17.24 -2.78 -2.86
C GLU A 23 16.17 -3.54 -2.08
N LEU A 24 15.63 -4.59 -2.70
CA LEU A 24 14.65 -5.47 -2.05
C LEU A 24 15.36 -6.49 -1.15
N GLY A 25 14.80 -6.67 0.04
CA GLY A 25 15.11 -7.80 0.91
C GLY A 25 14.66 -9.14 0.32
N GLU A 26 15.17 -10.23 0.88
CA GLU A 26 14.89 -11.59 0.39
C GLU A 26 13.58 -12.18 0.94
N MET A 27 13.06 -11.63 2.04
CA MET A 27 11.89 -12.12 2.74
C MET A 27 10.95 -10.98 3.08
N ILE A 28 9.64 -11.24 2.99
CA ILE A 28 8.60 -10.34 3.48
C ILE A 28 8.23 -10.80 4.89
N ILE A 29 8.33 -9.89 5.86
CA ILE A 29 7.86 -10.14 7.23
C ILE A 29 6.47 -9.51 7.33
N PRO A 30 5.39 -10.31 7.48
CA PRO A 30 4.02 -9.81 7.48
C PRO A 30 3.65 -9.22 8.85
N GLU A 31 4.29 -8.12 9.21
CA GLU A 31 4.09 -7.41 10.47
C GLU A 31 3.63 -5.96 10.26
N GLU A 32 3.08 -5.37 11.31
CA GLU A 32 2.60 -3.99 11.27
C GLU A 32 3.75 -3.01 11.07
N GLY A 33 3.60 -2.11 10.10
CA GLY A 33 4.67 -1.17 9.73
C GLY A 33 5.67 -1.74 8.73
N GLY A 34 5.57 -3.02 8.36
CA GLY A 34 6.43 -3.64 7.35
C GLY A 34 6.29 -2.94 5.99
N VAL A 35 7.41 -2.53 5.40
CA VAL A 35 7.44 -1.85 4.09
C VAL A 35 7.68 -2.88 2.99
N ILE A 36 6.80 -2.90 2.00
CA ILE A 36 6.89 -3.78 0.84
C ILE A 36 6.79 -2.99 -0.45
N ALA A 37 7.44 -3.48 -1.51
CA ALA A 37 7.24 -2.98 -2.85
C ALA A 37 6.00 -3.65 -3.46
N VAL A 38 5.06 -2.84 -3.96
CA VAL A 38 3.85 -3.33 -4.62
C VAL A 38 3.66 -2.66 -5.97
N GLU A 39 3.01 -3.37 -6.89
CA GLU A 39 2.55 -2.84 -8.16
C GLU A 39 1.04 -2.62 -8.11
N ALA A 40 0.57 -1.47 -8.58
CA ALA A 40 -0.84 -1.21 -8.74
C ALA A 40 -1.41 -2.00 -9.93
N LEU A 41 -2.26 -2.99 -9.64
CA LEU A 41 -2.81 -3.91 -10.65
C LEU A 41 -3.94 -3.30 -11.49
N SER A 42 -4.70 -2.36 -10.92
CA SER A 42 -5.78 -1.64 -11.59
C SER A 42 -5.94 -0.24 -10.99
N HIS A 43 -6.51 0.67 -11.78
CA HIS A 43 -6.93 2.00 -11.33
C HIS A 43 -8.41 2.28 -11.65
N GLU A 44 -9.12 1.26 -12.16
CA GLU A 44 -10.55 1.28 -12.41
C GLU A 44 -11.27 0.91 -11.11
N GLY A 45 -11.97 1.87 -10.48
CA GLY A 45 -12.66 1.64 -9.22
C GLY A 45 -12.78 2.89 -8.34
N LYS A 46 -13.29 2.71 -7.12
CA LYS A 46 -13.59 3.81 -6.18
C LYS A 46 -12.36 4.38 -5.46
N ASN A 47 -11.23 3.66 -5.41
CA ASN A 47 -10.09 4.05 -4.60
C ASN A 47 -8.77 4.04 -5.40
N ASN A 48 -8.49 5.15 -6.07
CA ASN A 48 -7.19 5.40 -6.70
C ASN A 48 -6.56 6.73 -6.26
N ALA A 49 -7.07 7.36 -5.20
CA ALA A 49 -6.43 8.54 -4.65
C ALA A 49 -5.10 8.15 -4.00
N PHE A 50 -4.07 8.97 -4.18
CA PHE A 50 -2.72 8.68 -3.69
C PHE A 50 -2.13 9.93 -3.06
N GLU A 51 -1.67 9.84 -1.82
CA GLU A 51 -1.00 10.94 -1.13
C GLU A 51 0.52 10.82 -1.32
N HIS A 52 1.09 11.79 -2.01
CA HIS A 52 2.52 11.89 -2.22
C HIS A 52 3.26 12.30 -0.93
N LEU A 53 4.58 12.11 -0.88
CA LEU A 53 5.43 12.55 0.23
C LEU A 53 5.19 13.99 0.73
N SER A 54 4.80 14.90 -0.17
CA SER A 54 4.50 16.30 0.17
C SER A 54 3.14 16.51 0.86
N GLY A 55 2.33 15.46 1.03
CA GLY A 55 0.92 15.54 1.42
C GLY A 55 -0.01 15.91 0.25
N ARG A 56 0.54 16.12 -0.96
CA ARG A 56 -0.28 16.41 -2.14
C ARG A 56 -1.07 15.17 -2.55
N LEU A 57 -2.38 15.35 -2.76
CA LEU A 57 -3.22 14.33 -3.37
C LEU A 57 -3.00 14.25 -4.89
N GLY A 58 -2.83 13.02 -5.36
CA GLY A 58 -2.72 12.62 -6.75
C GLY A 58 -3.53 11.35 -6.99
N LYS A 59 -3.14 10.59 -8.02
CA LYS A 59 -3.77 9.32 -8.36
C LYS A 59 -2.74 8.20 -8.44
N LEU A 60 -3.14 6.98 -8.09
CA LEU A 60 -2.44 5.74 -8.39
C LEU A 60 -2.97 5.19 -9.72
N PHE A 61 -2.08 4.86 -10.65
CA PHE A 61 -2.41 4.29 -11.94
C PHE A 61 -1.90 2.86 -12.01
N GLN A 62 -2.50 2.07 -12.90
CA GLN A 62 -2.01 0.72 -13.18
C GLN A 62 -0.51 0.77 -13.56
N LYS A 63 0.26 -0.20 -13.08
CA LYS A 63 1.73 -0.32 -13.21
C LYS A 63 2.54 0.69 -12.40
N ASP A 64 1.91 1.53 -11.58
CA ASP A 64 2.68 2.27 -10.58
C ASP A 64 3.31 1.31 -9.59
N ILE A 65 4.59 1.51 -9.30
CA ILE A 65 5.34 0.75 -8.32
C ILE A 65 5.60 1.67 -7.14
N ILE A 66 5.11 1.29 -5.97
CA ILE A 66 5.20 2.12 -4.76
C ILE A 66 5.75 1.33 -3.58
N PRO A 67 6.41 2.00 -2.63
CA PRO A 67 6.57 1.46 -1.29
C PRO A 67 5.23 1.59 -0.56
N ALA A 68 4.69 0.46 -0.13
CA ALA A 68 3.47 0.39 0.66
C ALA A 68 3.78 -0.19 2.04
N VAL A 69 2.93 0.13 3.00
CA VAL A 69 3.08 -0.31 4.39
C VAL A 69 1.97 -1.29 4.72
N LEU A 70 2.36 -2.44 5.27
CA LEU A 70 1.44 -3.41 5.85
C LEU A 70 0.86 -2.85 7.14
N GLY A 71 -0.46 -2.87 7.23
CA GLY A 71 -1.12 -2.46 8.46
C GLY A 71 -2.60 -2.74 8.49
N GLN A 72 -3.22 -2.31 9.58
CA GLN A 72 -4.64 -2.49 9.81
C GLN A 72 -5.38 -1.18 9.54
N ARG A 73 -6.55 -1.26 8.90
CA ARG A 73 -7.48 -0.15 8.78
C ARG A 73 -8.78 -0.55 9.47
N LYS A 74 -9.12 0.11 10.56
CA LYS A 74 -10.43 -0.03 11.22
C LYS A 74 -11.31 1.12 10.77
N ALA A 75 -12.26 0.85 9.88
CA ALA A 75 -13.11 1.88 9.32
C ALA A 75 -14.58 1.58 9.63
N LEU A 76 -15.31 2.63 10.06
CA LEU A 76 -16.75 2.55 10.29
C LEU A 76 -17.54 2.53 8.97
N LYS A 77 -16.96 3.10 7.91
CA LYS A 77 -17.51 3.11 6.55
C LYS A 77 -16.52 2.44 5.59
N GLU A 78 -17.03 1.88 4.50
CA GLU A 78 -16.26 1.18 3.47
C GLU A 78 -15.61 -0.11 4.01
N TYR A 79 -14.32 -0.31 3.76
CA TYR A 79 -13.62 -1.55 4.05
C TYR A 79 -12.73 -1.38 5.28
N SER A 80 -12.77 -2.38 6.15
CA SER A 80 -11.74 -2.61 7.15
C SER A 80 -10.74 -3.64 6.62
N GLY A 81 -9.47 -3.47 6.97
CA GLY A 81 -8.40 -4.35 6.55
C GLY A 81 -7.48 -4.76 7.69
N LYS A 82 -6.86 -5.92 7.53
CA LYS A 82 -5.89 -6.52 8.46
C LYS A 82 -4.62 -6.89 7.70
N ILE A 83 -3.57 -7.20 8.47
CA ILE A 83 -2.33 -7.74 7.90
C ILE A 83 -2.55 -9.24 7.60
N PRO A 84 -2.18 -9.72 6.41
CA PRO A 84 -2.13 -11.15 6.09
C PRO A 84 -1.26 -11.94 7.07
N ASN A 85 -1.56 -13.22 7.29
CA ASN A 85 -0.67 -14.08 8.10
C ASN A 85 0.61 -14.48 7.35
N VAL A 86 0.53 -14.56 6.01
CA VAL A 86 1.61 -14.94 5.11
C VAL A 86 1.50 -14.07 3.87
N ILE A 87 2.64 -13.62 3.34
CA ILE A 87 2.72 -12.82 2.11
C ILE A 87 3.90 -13.32 1.28
N ASN A 88 3.64 -13.59 0.02
CA ASN A 88 4.64 -13.95 -0.98
C ASN A 88 4.64 -12.96 -2.15
N PRO A 89 5.77 -12.81 -2.86
CA PRO A 89 5.80 -12.05 -4.10
C PRO A 89 4.76 -12.58 -5.09
N GLY A 90 3.89 -11.69 -5.58
CA GLY A 90 2.80 -12.03 -6.49
C GLY A 90 1.42 -12.15 -5.82
N ASP A 91 1.36 -12.19 -4.49
CA ASP A 91 0.09 -12.12 -3.78
C ASP A 91 -0.58 -10.75 -3.97
N GLU A 92 -1.90 -10.75 -4.10
CA GLU A 92 -2.69 -9.53 -4.25
C GLU A 92 -3.10 -8.97 -2.89
N LEU A 93 -2.93 -7.65 -2.72
CA LEU A 93 -3.31 -6.91 -1.53
C LEU A 93 -4.26 -5.77 -1.90
N TYR A 94 -5.08 -5.36 -0.95
CA TYR A 94 -5.96 -4.22 -1.10
C TYR A 94 -5.27 -2.93 -0.67
N PHE A 95 -5.47 -1.87 -1.46
CA PHE A 95 -5.06 -0.53 -1.11
C PHE A 95 -6.08 0.09 -0.14
N LEU A 96 -5.70 0.17 1.13
CA LEU A 96 -6.60 0.49 2.25
C LEU A 96 -6.68 1.99 2.54
N CYS A 97 -5.65 2.77 2.22
CA CYS A 97 -5.62 4.21 2.43
C CYS A 97 -4.69 4.90 1.43
N GLU A 98 -5.05 6.11 1.01
CA GLU A 98 -4.34 6.95 0.04
C GLU A 98 -2.88 7.19 0.43
N SER A 99 -2.57 7.13 1.73
CA SER A 99 -1.23 7.32 2.28
C SER A 99 -0.24 6.20 1.94
N GLY A 100 -0.69 5.06 1.40
CA GLY A 100 0.18 3.92 1.08
C GLY A 100 -0.07 2.66 1.92
N LEU A 101 -1.19 2.56 2.64
CA LEU A 101 -1.49 1.41 3.50
C LEU A 101 -2.08 0.25 2.68
N VAL A 102 -1.60 -0.96 2.90
CA VAL A 102 -2.08 -2.19 2.22
C VAL A 102 -2.35 -3.34 3.19
N GLY A 103 -3.24 -4.24 2.79
CA GLY A 103 -3.58 -5.45 3.56
C GLY A 103 -4.69 -6.29 2.94
N GLU A 104 -5.19 -7.26 3.69
CA GLU A 104 -6.38 -8.07 3.36
C GLU A 104 -7.65 -7.36 3.81
N ILE A 105 -8.73 -7.43 3.01
CA ILE A 105 -10.06 -6.99 3.48
C ILE A 105 -10.57 -7.97 4.54
N GLN A 106 -10.97 -7.44 5.71
CA GLN A 106 -11.58 -8.21 6.79
C GLN A 106 -13.11 -8.08 6.80
N GLY A 107 -13.65 -6.97 6.31
CA GLY A 107 -15.09 -6.73 6.27
C GLY A 107 -15.45 -5.48 5.49
N PHE A 108 -16.67 -5.47 4.97
CA PHE A 108 -17.26 -4.35 4.26
C PHE A 108 -18.46 -3.83 5.05
N ASN A 109 -18.47 -2.54 5.32
CA ASN A 109 -19.49 -1.89 6.13
C ASN A 109 -20.19 -0.81 5.28
N GLU A 110 -21.26 -1.21 4.58
CA GLU A 110 -22.11 -0.31 3.79
C GLU A 110 -23.07 0.51 4.67
N SER A 111 -23.28 0.11 5.92
CA SER A 111 -24.48 0.49 6.69
C SER A 111 -24.32 1.72 7.59
N TRP A 112 -23.17 2.38 7.62
CA TRP A 112 -22.98 3.60 8.41
C TRP A 112 -22.98 4.84 7.53
N GLY A 113 -24.11 5.11 6.88
CA GLY A 113 -24.51 6.42 6.35
C GLY A 113 -24.29 6.63 4.87
#